data_AF-A0A1C6AYT0-F1
#
_entry.id   AF-A0A1C6AYT0-F1
#
_cell.length_a   1.000
_cell.length_b   1.000
_cell.length_c   1.000
_cell.angle_alpha   90.00
_cell.angle_beta   90.00
_cell.angle_gamma   90.00
#
_symmetry.space_group_name_H-M   'P 1'
#
loop_
_entity.id
_entity.type
_entity.pdbx_description
1 polymer ?
#
loop_
_entity_poly.entity_id
_entity_poly.type
_entity_poly.pdbx_seq_one_letter_code
_entity_poly.pdbx_strand_id
1 'polypeptide(L)' 'MKKFTVEELNLMCCFNTSSRKRLIDDMKSVTLNDMDSEIAELMYKTVRKLEAMTDAEFEELYIMPDGMVDD' A
#
# COMPACT_ATOMS: atom_id res chain seq x y z
N MET A 1 -13.86 5.27 -8.91
CA MET A 1 -13.72 4.03 -8.10
C MET A 1 -12.47 4.17 -7.24
N LYS A 2 -12.58 4.07 -5.91
CA LYS A 2 -11.38 4.04 -5.05
C LYS A 2 -10.59 2.76 -5.40
N LYS A 3 -9.35 2.91 -5.89
CA LYS A 3 -8.50 1.77 -6.27
C LYS A 3 -8.02 0.96 -5.06
N PHE A 4 -7.96 1.61 -3.89
CA PHE A 4 -7.54 1.03 -2.62
C PHE A 4 -8.57 1.30 -1.51
N THR A 5 -8.65 0.39 -0.54
CA THR A 5 -9.41 0.58 0.71
C THR A 5 -8.64 1.48 1.67
N VAL A 6 -9.31 1.94 2.73
CA VAL A 6 -8.67 2.72 3.81
C VAL A 6 -7.55 1.90 4.47
N GLU A 7 -7.77 0.61 4.70
CA GLU A 7 -6.78 -0.29 5.29
C GLU A 7 -5.55 -0.45 4.40
N GLU A 8 -5.73 -0.58 3.08
CA GLU A 8 -4.62 -0.67 2.14
C GLU A 8 -3.82 0.64 2.08
N LEU A 9 -4.50 1.80 2.10
CA LEU A 9 -3.84 3.12 2.15
C LEU A 9 -3.07 3.32 3.46
N ASN A 10 -3.68 2.96 4.59
CA ASN A 10 -3.01 3.00 5.89
C ASN A 10 -1.81 2.05 5.93
N LEU A 11 -1.92 0.86 5.35
CA LEU A 11 -0.80 -0.07 5.24
C LEU A 11 0.33 0.52 4.39
N MET A 12 0.03 1.12 3.25
CA MET A 12 1.03 1.75 2.39
C MET A 12 1.78 2.90 3.10
N CYS A 13 1.13 3.63 4.01
CA CYS A 13 1.76 4.69 4.80
C CYS A 13 2.89 4.17 5.71
N CYS A 14 2.91 2.88 6.03
CA CYS A 14 3.97 2.27 6.84
C CYS A 14 5.28 2.04 6.06
N PHE A 15 5.28 2.27 4.75
CA PHE A 15 6.38 1.96 3.85
C PHE A 15 6.85 3.18 3.07
N ASN A 16 7.95 3.03 2.33
CA ASN A 16 8.44 4.08 1.46
C ASN A 16 7.54 4.28 0.23
N THR A 17 6.75 5.36 0.25
CA THR A 17 5.83 5.76 -0.83
C THR A 17 6.44 6.67 -1.89
N SER A 18 7.77 6.89 -1.90
CA SER A 18 8.43 7.83 -2.84
C SER A 18 8.27 7.45 -4.31
N SER A 19 7.98 6.17 -4.60
CA SER A 19 7.57 5.70 -5.93
C SER A 19 6.84 4.37 -5.79
N ARG A 20 6.00 4.04 -6.77
CA ARG A 20 5.29 2.76 -6.84
C ARG A 20 6.24 1.57 -6.71
N LYS A 21 7.35 1.60 -7.44
CA LYS A 21 8.35 0.53 -7.41
C LYS A 21 9.00 0.40 -6.04
N ARG A 22 9.41 1.52 -5.44
CA ARG A 22 10.03 1.51 -4.10
C ARG A 22 9.07 0.97 -3.05
N LEU A 23 7.80 1.35 -3.11
CA LEU A 23 6.77 0.84 -2.20
C LEU A 23 6.61 -0.67 -2.31
N ILE A 24 6.49 -1.19 -3.55
CA ILE A 24 6.39 -2.64 -3.78
C ILE A 24 7.63 -3.38 -3.25
N ASP A 25 8.83 -2.86 -3.52
CA ASP A 25 10.08 -3.47 -3.08
C ASP A 25 10.16 -3.49 -1.54
N ASP A 26 9.76 -2.40 -0.88
CA ASP A 26 9.74 -2.28 0.58
C ASP A 26 8.74 -3.27 1.21
N MET A 27 7.53 -3.36 0.66
CA MET A 27 6.50 -4.31 1.10
C MET A 27 6.94 -5.77 0.91
N LYS A 28 7.57 -6.10 -0.23
CA LYS A 28 8.08 -7.46 -0.50
C LYS A 28 9.31 -7.84 0.33
N SER A 29 10.03 -6.85 0.87
CA SER A 29 11.16 -7.10 1.76
C SER A 29 10.72 -7.61 3.14
N VAL A 30 9.46 -7.39 3.51
CA VAL A 30 8.92 -7.86 4.78
C VAL A 30 8.76 -9.37 4.75
N THR A 31 9.39 -10.04 5.71
CA THR A 31 9.25 -11.49 5.88
C THR A 31 7.91 -11.80 6.53
N LEU A 32 7.05 -12.56 5.84
CA LEU A 32 5.68 -12.89 6.32
C LEU A 32 5.64 -13.99 7.39
N ASN A 33 6.77 -14.57 7.80
CA ASN A 33 6.81 -15.76 8.66
C ASN A 33 6.14 -15.59 10.04
N ASP A 34 6.14 -14.38 10.59
CA ASP A 34 5.55 -14.07 11.91
C ASP A 34 4.36 -13.10 11.79
N MET A 35 3.90 -12.83 10.57
CA MET A 35 2.83 -11.87 10.32
C MET A 35 1.47 -12.55 10.44
N ASP A 36 0.51 -11.86 11.04
CA ASP A 36 -0.88 -12.32 11.06
C ASP A 36 -1.35 -12.62 9.63
N SER A 37 -2.04 -13.75 9.46
CA SER A 37 -2.61 -14.17 8.18
C SER A 37 -3.45 -13.07 7.52
N GLU A 38 -4.15 -12.25 8.29
CA GLU A 38 -4.96 -11.14 7.78
C GLU A 38 -4.09 -10.01 7.20
N ILE A 39 -3.01 -9.64 7.89
CA ILE A 39 -2.08 -8.61 7.42
C ILE A 39 -1.27 -9.11 6.22
N ALA A 40 -0.90 -10.40 6.22
CA ALA A 40 -0.24 -11.02 5.07
C ALA A 40 -1.14 -11.00 3.83
N GLU A 41 -2.44 -11.30 3.98
CA GLU A 41 -3.40 -11.23 2.89
C GLU A 41 -3.62 -9.78 2.41
N LEU A 42 -3.74 -8.83 3.33
CA LEU A 42 -3.87 -7.40 3.02
C LEU A 42 -2.65 -6.88 2.26
N MET A 43 -1.44 -7.24 2.70
CA MET A 43 -0.19 -6.89 2.04
C MET A 43 -0.12 -7.49 0.63
N TYR A 44 -0.47 -8.76 0.48
CA TYR A 44 -0.50 -9.43 -0.82
C TYR A 44 -1.48 -8.75 -1.79
N LYS A 45 -2.71 -8.46 -1.35
CA LYS A 45 -3.73 -7.75 -2.15
C LYS A 45 -3.24 -6.36 -2.56
N THR A 46 -2.63 -5.63 -1.63
CA THR A 46 -2.10 -4.28 -1.88
C THR A 46 -0.99 -4.31 -2.93
N VAL A 47 0.00 -5.21 -2.78
CA VAL A 47 1.10 -5.38 -3.74
C VAL A 47 0.57 -5.75 -5.12
N ARG A 48 -0.39 -6.67 -5.22
CA ARG A 48 -0.98 -7.07 -6.50
C ARG A 48 -1.66 -5.92 -7.23
N LYS A 49 -2.33 -5.01 -6.51
CA LYS A 49 -2.93 -3.80 -7.10
C LYS A 49 -1.87 -2.81 -7.56
N LEU A 50 -0.81 -2.60 -6.76
CA LEU A 50 0.33 -1.76 -7.12
C LEU A 50 1.07 -2.29 -8.35
N GLU A 51 1.20 -3.61 -8.51
CA GLU A 51 1.79 -4.21 -9.71
C GLU A 51 0.92 -4.03 -10.95
N ALA A 52 -0.41 -4.07 -10.79
CA ALA A 52 -1.37 -3.96 -11.87
C ALA A 52 -1.60 -2.51 -12.35
N MET A 53 -1.12 -1.50 -11.61
CA MET A 53 -1.29 -0.09 -11.95
C MET A 53 -0.02 0.53 -12.53
N THR A 54 -0.21 1.62 -13.26
CA THR A 54 0.88 2.43 -13.81
C THR A 54 1.43 3.43 -12.79
N ASP A 55 2.62 3.98 -13.07
CA ASP A 55 3.21 5.02 -12.21
C ASP A 55 2.35 6.29 -12.20
N ALA A 56 1.75 6.68 -13.33
CA ALA A 56 0.85 7.82 -13.42
C ALA A 56 -0.39 7.63 -12.53
N GLU A 57 -0.99 6.44 -12.52
CA GLU A 57 -2.11 6.13 -11.64
C GLU A 57 -1.72 6.08 -10.17
N PHE A 58 -0.45 5.82 -9.85
CA PHE A 58 0.08 5.83 -8.50
C PHE A 58 0.32 7.26 -8.00
N GLU A 59 0.83 8.16 -8.85
CA GLU A 59 1.01 9.58 -8.51
C GLU A 59 -0.31 10.29 -8.20
N GLU A 60 -1.44 9.80 -8.74
CA GLU A 60 -2.78 10.29 -8.40
C GLU A 60 -3.31 9.77 -7.05
N LEU A 61 -2.63 8.81 -6.41
CA LEU A 61 -3.08 8.27 -5.13
C LEU A 61 -2.78 9.24 -3.99
N TYR A 62 -3.81 9.53 -3.21
CA TYR A 62 -3.64 10.17 -1.91
C TYR A 62 -3.35 9.12 -0.85
N ILE A 63 -2.06 8.93 -0.55
CA ILE A 63 -1.59 8.00 0.50
C ILE A 63 -1.30 8.83 1.75
N MET A 64 -2.31 8.97 2.60
CA MET A 64 -2.18 9.58 3.93
C MET A 64 -2.92 8.74 4.97
N PRO A 65 -2.47 8.75 6.23
CA PRO A 65 -3.17 8.07 7.30
C PRO A 65 -4.54 8.69 7.53
N ASP A 66 -5.55 7.84 7.75
CA ASP A 66 -6.96 8.21 7.91
C ASP A 66 -7.21 9.29 8.99
N GLY A 67 -6.34 9.35 10.01
CA GLY A 67 -6.42 10.35 11.09
C GLY A 67 -5.82 11.74 10.77
N MET A 68 -5.30 11.95 9.55
CA MET A 68 -4.73 13.22 9.09
C MET A 68 -5.52 13.87 7.95
N VAL A 69 -6.71 13.36 7.66
CA VAL A 69 -7.65 14.06 6.78
C VAL A 69 -8.25 15.21 7.61
N ASP A 70 -7.67 16.40 7.50
CA ASP A 70 -8.30 17.61 8.03
C ASP A 70 -9.72 17.73 7.43
N ASP A 71 -10.71 17.96 8.29
CA ASP A 71 -12.14 18.15 7.97
C ASP A 71 -12.37 19.31 6.99
#